data_AF-G9QN17-F1
#
_entry.id   AF-G9QN17-F1
#
_cell.length_a   1.000
_cell.length_b   1.000
_cell.length_c   1.000
_cell.angle_alpha   90.00
_cell.angle_beta   90.00
_cell.angle_gamma   90.00
#
_symmetry.space_group_name_H-M   'P 1'
#
loop_
_entity.id
_entity.type
_entity.pdbx_description
1 polymer ?
#
loop_
_entity_poly.entity_id
_entity_poly.type
_entity_poly.pdbx_seq_one_letter_code
_entity_poly.pdbx_strand_id
1 'polypeptide(L)' 'MGKTIYDTNKQLSYLKERLNMFLTVLDSLEPESTDIEDIDRLIQIVEEIEEKYKQFRDR' A
#
# COMPACT_ATOMS: atom_id res chain seq x y z
N MET A 1 -18.65 -16.91 -10.50
CA MET A 1 -17.92 -15.68 -10.14
C MET A 1 -16.73 -16.09 -9.27
N GLY A 2 -15.51 -16.26 -9.80
CA GLY A 2 -14.42 -16.79 -8.94
C GLY A 2 -13.10 -17.19 -9.60
N LYS A 3 -12.62 -16.46 -10.62
CA LYS A 3 -11.30 -16.74 -11.23
C LYS A 3 -10.40 -15.51 -11.42
N THR A 4 -10.82 -14.32 -11.00
CA THR A 4 -10.10 -13.07 -11.27
C THR A 4 -9.10 -12.63 -10.20
N ILE A 5 -9.11 -13.24 -9.02
CA ILE A 5 -8.28 -12.84 -7.86
C ILE A 5 -6.91 -13.56 -7.82
N TYR A 6 -6.68 -14.54 -8.71
CA TYR A 6 -5.49 -15.42 -8.70
C TYR A 6 -4.44 -15.07 -9.76
N ASP A 7 -4.67 -14.01 -10.54
CA ASP A 7 -3.71 -13.59 -11.55
C ASP A 7 -2.57 -12.85 -10.86
N THR A 8 -1.42 -13.52 -10.68
CA THR A 8 -0.23 -12.97 -10.05
C THR A 8 0.21 -11.64 -10.69
N ASN A 9 0.01 -11.46 -12.00
CA ASN A 9 0.33 -10.18 -12.65
C ASN A 9 -0.62 -9.08 -12.18
N LYS A 10 -1.91 -9.37 -12.02
CA LYS A 10 -2.87 -8.40 -11.47
C LYS A 10 -2.60 -8.09 -10.00
N GLN A 11 -2.24 -9.09 -9.21
CA GLN A 11 -1.84 -8.92 -7.81
C GLN A 11 -0.59 -8.03 -7.69
N LEU A 12 0.43 -8.29 -8.52
CA LEU A 12 1.65 -7.49 -8.56
C LEU A 12 1.37 -6.05 -9.01
N SER A 13 0.57 -5.87 -10.05
CA SER A 13 0.16 -4.54 -10.52
C SER A 13 -0.58 -3.76 -9.44
N TYR A 14 -1.49 -4.42 -8.71
CA TYR A 14 -2.20 -3.79 -7.59
C TYR A 14 -1.25 -3.31 -6.48
N LEU A 15 -0.30 -4.15 -6.05
CA LEU A 15 0.66 -3.76 -5.02
C LEU A 15 1.56 -2.61 -5.48
N LYS A 16 1.99 -2.62 -6.75
CA LYS A 16 2.76 -1.52 -7.34
C LYS A 16 1.97 -0.21 -7.37
N GLU A 17 0.70 -0.26 -7.74
CA GLU A 17 -0.18 0.91 -7.74
C GLU A 17 -0.33 1.48 -6.32
N ARG A 18 -0.56 0.61 -5.32
CA ARG A 18 -0.65 1.03 -3.91
C ARG A 18 0.64 1.63 -3.37
N LEU A 19 1.78 1.07 -3.74
CA LEU A 19 3.08 1.62 -3.37
C LEU A 19 3.31 3.00 -4.02
N ASN A 20 2.92 3.19 -5.29
CA ASN A 20 3.02 4.50 -5.93
C ASN A 20 2.11 5.54 -5.26
N MET A 21 0.90 5.14 -4.83
CA MET A 21 0.03 6.02 -4.04
C MET A 21 0.66 6.38 -2.70
N PHE A 22 1.27 5.42 -2.01
CA PHE A 22 2.02 5.67 -0.77
C PHE A 22 3.16 6.68 -0.98
N LEU A 23 3.97 6.50 -2.03
CA LEU A 23 5.05 7.43 -2.36
C LEU A 23 4.52 8.84 -2.66
N THR A 24 3.39 8.95 -3.34
CA THR A 24 2.75 10.26 -3.59
C THR A 24 2.34 10.96 -2.30
N VAL A 25 1.82 10.21 -1.32
CA VAL A 25 1.49 10.76 0.00
C VAL A 25 2.75 11.16 0.74
N LEU A 26 3.77 10.31 0.75
CA LEU A 26 5.06 10.58 1.39
C LEU A 26 5.74 11.84 0.81
N ASP A 27 5.78 11.97 -0.51
CA ASP A 27 6.38 13.12 -1.21
C ASP A 27 5.60 14.43 -0.98
N SER A 28 4.33 14.34 -0.58
CA SER A 28 3.51 15.52 -0.27
C SER A 28 3.73 16.07 1.14
N LEU A 29 4.49 15.37 1.98
CA LEU A 29 4.79 15.77 3.34
C LEU A 29 6.06 16.62 3.39
N GLU A 30 5.98 17.77 4.06
CA GLU A 30 7.12 18.65 4.32
C GLU A 30 7.69 18.33 5.71
N PRO A 31 8.99 18.00 5.85
CA PRO A 31 9.58 17.58 7.12
C PRO A 31 9.38 18.56 8.28
N GLU A 32 9.36 19.87 7.98
CA GLU A 32 9.23 20.93 8.96
C GLU A 32 7.79 21.08 9.51
N SER A 33 6.78 20.55 8.81
CA SER A 33 5.37 20.62 9.21
C SER A 33 4.72 19.25 9.44
N THR A 34 5.44 18.16 9.20
CA THR A 34 4.96 16.79 9.44
C THR A 34 4.86 16.55 10.94
N ASP A 35 3.73 16.00 11.39
CA ASP A 35 3.53 15.62 12.79
C ASP A 35 3.46 14.09 13.00
N ILE A 36 3.18 13.68 14.22
CA ILE A 36 3.10 12.25 14.59
C ILE A 36 1.88 11.58 13.92
N GLU A 37 0.78 12.31 13.75
CA GLU A 37 -0.44 11.77 13.14
C GLU A 37 -0.22 11.48 11.64
N ASP A 38 0.57 12.31 10.97
CA ASP A 38 1.01 12.06 9.59
C ASP A 38 1.87 10.78 9.50
N ILE A 39 2.79 10.58 10.44
CA ILE A 39 3.63 9.37 10.51
C ILE A 39 2.76 8.12 10.78
N ASP A 40 1.81 8.20 11.70
CA ASP A 40 0.88 7.11 11.99
C ASP A 40 0.05 6.73 10.75
N ARG A 41 -0.36 7.73 9.96
CA ARG A 41 -1.05 7.50 8.69
C ARG A 41 -0.15 6.82 7.66
N LEU A 42 1.12 7.20 7.56
CA LEU A 42 2.08 6.52 6.67
C LEU A 42 2.27 5.05 7.06
N ILE A 43 2.40 4.78 8.36
CA ILE A 43 2.52 3.42 8.90
C ILE A 43 1.29 2.60 8.53
N GLN A 44 0.09 3.14 8.75
CA GLN A 44 -1.16 2.47 8.42
C GLN A 44 -1.23 2.07 6.93
N ILE A 45 -0.82 2.97 6.02
CA ILE A 45 -0.82 2.66 4.57
C ILE A 45 0.13 1.50 4.25
N VAL A 46 1.29 1.45 4.89
CA VAL A 46 2.26 0.35 4.70
C VAL A 46 1.72 -0.96 5.26
N GLU A 47 1.09 -0.94 6.43
CA GLU A 47 0.44 -2.10 7.02
C GLU A 47 -0.67 -2.66 6.11
N GLU A 48 -1.51 -1.80 5.54
CA GLU A 48 -2.54 -2.21 4.57
C GLU A 48 -1.95 -2.90 3.33
N ILE A 49 -0.83 -2.36 2.81
CA ILE A 49 -0.11 -2.97 1.68
C ILE A 49 0.43 -4.35 2.08
N GLU A 50 0.99 -4.47 3.29
CA GLU A 50 1.51 -5.73 3.80
C GLU A 50 0.41 -6.77 4.00
N GLU A 51 -0.74 -6.39 4.56
CA GLU A 51 -1.90 -7.26 4.70
C GLU A 51 -2.38 -7.77 3.34
N LYS A 52 -2.44 -6.89 2.34
CA LYS A 52 -2.82 -7.29 0.98
C LYS A 52 -1.81 -8.24 0.35
N TYR A 53 -0.52 -8.00 0.56
CA TYR A 53 0.53 -8.92 0.14
C TYR A 53 0.39 -10.30 0.80
N LYS A 54 0.20 -10.34 2.13
CA LYS A 54 -0.02 -11.60 2.88
C LYS A 54 -1.26 -12.33 2.36
N GLN A 55 -2.35 -11.62 2.10
CA GLN A 55 -3.57 -12.19 1.51
C GLN A 55 -3.35 -12.80 0.11
N PHE A 56 -2.46 -12.23 -0.70
CA PHE A 56 -2.10 -12.80 -2.01
C PHE A 56 -1.14 -13.97 -1.92
N ARG A 57 -0.25 -13.97 -0.92
CA ARG A 57 0.73 -15.05 -0.70
C ARG A 57 0.10 -16.28 -0.06
N ASP A 58 -0.77 -16.09 0.92
CA ASP A 58 -1.32 -17.16 1.76
C ASP A 58 -2.61 -17.77 1.15
N ARG A 59 -2.98 -17.42 -0.09
CA ARG A 59 -4.18 -17.89 -0.80
C ARG A 59 -3.91 -18.47 -2.18
#